data_AF-A0A0G4N2D3-F1
#
_entry.id   AF-A0A0G4N2D3-F1
#
_cell.length_a   1.000
_cell.length_b   1.000
_cell.length_c   1.000
_cell.angle_alpha   90.00
_cell.angle_beta   90.00
_cell.angle_gamma   90.00
#
_symmetry.space_group_name_H-M   'P 1'
#
loop_
_entity.id
_entity.type
_entity.pdbx_description
1 polymer ?
#
loop_
_entity_poly.entity_id
_entity_poly.type
_entity_poly.pdbx_seq_one_letter_code
_entity_poly.pdbx_strand_id
1 'polypeptide(L)'
;MLLSVALSMAVLASQAAAHGYLSTFYLSGDNYEGYNYWQVDKAPNAIGWSFTTQNEGPEMDISSPDFVCRRGSQPSKNYAKIDAGSPIEFRWTSDDKVINPNGWAESHRGSVITYIAPCNGDCTRVDKTALRWTKIQEAGLISGPANTQGIWATDLLRTYDGWSLATIPASIASGRYVEDAWSGSVHWRLSTSILKDSMN
;
A
#
# COMPACT_ATOMS: atom_id res chain seq x y z
N MET A 1 -54.87 -0.92 14.01
CA MET A 1 -53.75 -0.05 13.60
C MET A 1 -52.52 -0.45 14.40
N LEU A 2 -51.67 -1.31 13.83
CA LEU A 2 -50.35 -1.63 14.39
C LEU A 2 -49.34 -0.83 13.56
N LEU A 3 -48.71 0.17 14.17
CA LEU A 3 -47.71 1.03 13.54
C LEU A 3 -46.48 0.18 13.17
N SER A 4 -46.17 0.11 11.88
CA SER A 4 -44.90 -0.38 11.36
C SER A 4 -43.81 0.66 11.64
N VAL A 5 -42.90 0.37 12.58
CA VAL A 5 -41.68 1.17 12.75
C VAL A 5 -40.59 0.54 11.90
N ALA A 6 -40.44 1.05 10.67
CA ALA A 6 -39.27 0.76 9.84
C ALA A 6 -38.10 1.60 10.37
N LEU A 7 -37.20 0.98 11.13
CA LEU A 7 -35.96 1.62 11.58
C LEU A 7 -34.96 1.61 10.41
N SER A 8 -34.99 2.67 9.59
CA SER A 8 -33.98 2.91 8.57
C SER A 8 -32.65 3.22 9.26
N MET A 9 -31.78 2.21 9.38
CA MET A 9 -30.39 2.37 9.81
C MET A 9 -29.63 3.07 8.67
N ALA A 10 -29.59 4.41 8.70
CA ALA A 10 -28.66 5.16 7.88
C ALA A 10 -27.25 4.93 8.44
N VAL A 11 -26.53 3.97 7.86
CA VAL A 11 -25.08 3.83 8.09
C VAL A 11 -24.43 5.06 7.48
N LEU A 12 -24.15 6.08 8.30
CA LEU A 12 -23.17 7.09 7.95
C LEU A 12 -21.82 6.41 7.98
N ALA A 13 -21.37 5.88 6.83
CA ALA A 13 -19.97 5.58 6.63
C ALA A 13 -19.24 6.92 6.70
N SER A 14 -18.62 7.23 7.83
CA SER A 14 -17.70 8.34 7.95
C SER A 14 -16.57 8.09 6.95
N GLN A 15 -16.60 8.79 5.81
CA GLN A 15 -15.51 8.78 4.86
C GLN A 15 -14.37 9.58 5.47
N ALA A 16 -13.57 8.92 6.30
CA ALA A 16 -12.35 9.50 6.80
C ALA A 16 -11.30 9.33 5.68
N ALA A 17 -10.86 10.42 5.06
CA ALA A 17 -9.80 10.39 4.06
C ALA A 17 -8.45 10.09 4.75
N ALA A 18 -7.85 8.92 4.51
CA ALA A 18 -6.49 8.62 4.93
C ALA A 18 -5.60 8.99 3.77
N HIS A 19 -4.75 9.99 3.99
CA HIS A 19 -3.80 10.46 3.00
C HIS A 19 -2.45 9.85 3.34
N GLY A 20 -1.88 9.12 2.39
CA GLY A 20 -0.54 8.60 2.56
C GLY A 20 0.00 7.90 1.33
N TYR A 21 1.29 7.59 1.38
CA TYR A 21 2.02 6.88 0.35
C TYR A 21 3.25 6.22 0.96
N LEU A 22 3.87 5.28 0.24
CA LEU A 22 5.18 4.75 0.63
C LEU A 22 6.27 5.71 0.18
N SER A 23 7.03 6.26 1.12
CA SER A 23 8.20 7.06 0.81
C SER A 23 9.45 6.24 0.61
N THR A 24 9.55 5.07 1.26
CA THR A 24 10.81 4.33 1.32
C THR A 24 10.55 2.85 1.36
N PHE A 25 11.41 2.11 0.67
CA PHE A 25 11.51 0.66 0.70
C PHE A 25 12.92 0.30 1.17
N TYR A 26 13.03 -0.51 2.21
CA TYR A 26 14.30 -1.07 2.64
C TYR A 26 14.35 -2.55 2.26
N LEU A 27 15.30 -2.89 1.39
CA LEU A 27 15.38 -4.15 0.67
C LEU A 27 16.84 -4.57 0.61
N SER A 28 17.17 -5.78 1.06
CA SER A 28 18.53 -6.34 0.95
C SER A 28 19.65 -5.46 1.55
N GLY A 29 19.33 -4.61 2.54
CA GLY A 29 20.28 -3.69 3.13
C GLY A 29 20.31 -2.28 2.52
N ASP A 30 19.60 -2.06 1.41
CA ASP A 30 19.58 -0.81 0.66
C ASP A 30 18.24 -0.06 0.79
N ASN A 31 18.31 1.28 0.79
CA ASN A 31 17.14 2.15 0.73
C ASN A 31 16.81 2.49 -0.73
N TYR A 32 15.54 2.32 -1.08
CA TYR A 32 14.96 2.76 -2.34
C TYR A 32 13.84 3.76 -2.05
N GLU A 33 13.79 4.82 -2.84
CA GLU A 33 12.75 5.82 -2.70
C GLU A 33 11.42 5.30 -3.29
N GLY A 34 10.32 5.74 -2.68
CA GLY A 34 9.01 5.68 -3.30
C GLY A 34 8.79 6.86 -4.25
N TYR A 35 7.60 6.92 -4.84
CA TYR A 35 7.24 8.08 -5.64
C TYR A 35 6.70 9.20 -4.76
N ASN A 36 7.30 10.39 -4.88
CA ASN A 36 6.79 11.61 -4.27
C ASN A 36 6.35 12.58 -5.38
N TYR A 37 5.04 12.81 -5.48
CA TYR A 37 4.45 13.71 -6.47
C TYR A 37 5.01 15.16 -6.38
N TRP A 38 5.40 15.59 -5.18
CA TRP A 38 5.92 16.93 -4.92
C TRP A 38 7.43 17.07 -5.11
N GLN A 39 8.15 15.97 -5.29
CA GLN A 39 9.61 15.95 -5.38
C GLN A 39 10.12 14.96 -6.44
N VAL A 40 9.52 14.98 -7.62
CA VAL A 40 9.79 14.01 -8.71
C VAL A 40 11.28 13.92 -9.09
N ASP A 41 11.99 15.05 -9.14
CA ASP A 41 13.38 15.10 -9.59
C ASP A 41 14.41 14.60 -8.54
N LYS A 42 13.97 14.35 -7.30
CA LYS A 42 14.90 14.01 -6.19
C LYS A 42 15.12 12.53 -5.96
N ALA A 43 14.46 11.66 -6.72
CA ALA A 43 14.41 10.23 -6.41
C ALA A 43 15.01 9.37 -7.54
N PRO A 44 16.34 9.45 -7.81
CA PRO A 44 16.98 8.75 -8.92
C PRO A 44 16.92 7.21 -8.80
N ASN A 45 16.77 6.69 -7.57
CA ASN A 45 16.59 5.27 -7.27
C ASN A 45 15.14 4.90 -6.96
N ALA A 46 14.15 5.76 -7.28
CA ALA A 46 12.75 5.48 -6.95
C ALA A 46 12.25 4.21 -7.61
N ILE A 47 11.73 3.26 -6.84
CA ILE A 47 11.08 2.04 -7.35
C ILE A 47 9.55 2.11 -7.27
N GLY A 48 9.04 3.08 -6.50
CA GLY A 48 7.61 3.37 -6.43
C GLY A 48 7.06 3.86 -7.78
N TRP A 49 5.90 3.36 -8.17
CA TRP A 49 5.19 3.82 -9.35
C TRP A 49 4.74 5.27 -9.18
N SER A 50 4.81 6.04 -10.26
CA SER A 50 4.24 7.39 -10.26
C SER A 50 2.72 7.35 -10.09
N PHE A 51 2.12 8.45 -9.65
CA PHE A 51 0.67 8.65 -9.60
C PHE A 51 0.35 10.14 -9.79
N THR A 52 -0.89 10.48 -10.13
CA THR A 52 -1.30 11.88 -10.36
C THR A 52 -2.16 12.47 -9.24
N THR A 53 -2.47 11.67 -8.23
CA THR A 53 -3.33 12.08 -7.11
C THR A 53 -2.59 12.98 -6.13
N GLN A 54 -2.89 14.28 -6.18
CA GLN A 54 -2.22 15.33 -5.41
C GLN A 54 -2.48 15.25 -3.91
N ASN A 55 -3.72 14.97 -3.51
CA ASN A 55 -4.12 14.99 -2.10
C ASN A 55 -3.68 13.75 -1.32
N GLU A 56 -2.77 12.92 -1.84
CA GLU A 56 -2.40 11.64 -1.20
C GLU A 56 -3.57 10.69 -0.97
N GLY A 57 -4.68 11.01 -1.63
CA GLY A 57 -5.94 10.38 -1.42
C GLY A 57 -6.02 9.01 -2.07
N PRO A 58 -6.97 8.23 -1.60
CA PRO A 58 -7.24 6.90 -2.07
C PRO A 58 -8.00 6.86 -3.39
N GLU A 59 -8.07 5.67 -3.99
CA GLU A 59 -9.05 5.35 -5.03
C GLU A 59 -10.29 4.71 -4.40
N MET A 60 -11.45 5.36 -4.56
CA MET A 60 -12.72 4.93 -3.97
C MET A 60 -13.48 3.95 -4.87
N ASP A 61 -13.24 4.00 -6.18
CA ASP A 61 -13.90 3.12 -7.14
C ASP A 61 -13.13 1.82 -7.30
N ILE A 62 -13.58 0.77 -6.59
CA ILE A 62 -12.98 -0.57 -6.65
C ILE A 62 -13.07 -1.24 -8.02
N SER A 63 -13.94 -0.73 -8.91
CA SER A 63 -14.09 -1.24 -10.28
C SER A 63 -13.19 -0.53 -11.29
N SER A 64 -12.59 0.60 -10.88
CA SER A 64 -11.68 1.37 -11.72
C SER A 64 -10.35 0.63 -11.91
N PRO A 65 -9.76 0.66 -13.11
CA PRO A 65 -8.37 0.27 -13.34
C PRO A 65 -7.36 1.00 -12.44
N ASP A 66 -7.73 2.19 -11.96
CA ASP A 66 -6.91 2.96 -11.02
C ASP A 66 -6.87 2.35 -9.62
N PHE A 67 -7.80 1.44 -9.28
CA PHE A 67 -7.72 0.69 -8.04
C PHE A 67 -6.50 -0.25 -8.01
N VAL A 68 -5.87 -0.57 -9.14
CA VAL A 68 -4.75 -1.51 -9.18
C VAL A 68 -3.47 -0.92 -8.59
N CYS A 69 -3.09 0.29 -9.02
CA CYS A 69 -1.82 0.93 -8.63
C CYS A 69 -1.97 2.45 -8.41
N ARG A 70 -3.21 2.95 -8.19
CA ARG A 70 -3.61 4.37 -8.12
C ARG A 70 -3.83 5.05 -9.48
N ARG A 71 -4.47 6.23 -9.41
CA ARG A 71 -4.81 7.06 -10.56
C ARG A 71 -3.59 7.60 -11.28
N GLY A 72 -3.63 7.46 -12.61
CA GLY A 72 -2.57 7.94 -13.50
C GLY A 72 -1.25 7.20 -13.32
N SER A 73 -1.25 6.04 -12.65
CA SER A 73 -0.03 5.38 -12.28
C SER A 73 0.79 4.88 -13.46
N GLN A 74 2.09 5.12 -13.46
CA GLN A 74 3.02 4.56 -14.44
C GLN A 74 4.10 3.74 -13.75
N PRO A 75 4.51 2.59 -14.32
CA PRO A 75 5.62 1.79 -13.80
C PRO A 75 6.87 2.61 -13.55
N SER A 76 7.56 2.33 -12.44
CA SER A 76 8.91 2.84 -12.25
C SER A 76 9.84 2.29 -13.34
N LYS A 77 10.89 3.05 -13.65
CA LYS A 77 11.98 2.64 -14.54
C LYS A 77 13.08 1.88 -13.79
N ASN A 78 13.08 1.93 -12.46
CA ASN A 78 14.08 1.29 -11.62
C ASN A 78 13.55 -0.02 -11.02
N TYR A 79 14.49 -0.86 -10.62
CA TYR A 79 14.25 -2.14 -9.96
C TYR A 79 15.04 -2.21 -8.66
N ALA A 80 14.46 -2.81 -7.63
CA ALA A 80 15.22 -3.30 -6.49
C ALA A 80 15.47 -4.80 -6.63
N LYS A 81 16.70 -5.23 -6.28
CA LYS A 81 17.06 -6.64 -6.26
C LYS A 81 16.79 -7.21 -4.87
N ILE A 82 16.09 -8.33 -4.79
CA ILE A 82 15.78 -9.00 -3.52
C ILE A 82 15.83 -10.51 -3.68
N ASP A 83 16.31 -11.22 -2.67
CA ASP A 83 16.34 -12.68 -2.65
C ASP A 83 14.99 -13.23 -2.14
N ALA A 84 14.56 -14.35 -2.70
CA ALA A 84 13.44 -15.12 -2.12
C ALA A 84 13.68 -15.43 -0.63
N GLY A 85 12.65 -15.29 0.20
CA GLY A 85 12.76 -15.44 1.66
C GLY A 85 13.23 -14.19 2.41
N SER A 86 13.68 -13.15 1.72
CA SER A 86 14.13 -11.91 2.36
C SER A 86 12.97 -11.00 2.77
N PRO A 87 13.17 -10.18 3.82
CA PRO A 87 12.21 -9.16 4.22
C PRO A 87 12.19 -7.96 3.26
N ILE A 88 11.04 -7.31 3.21
CA ILE A 88 10.82 -5.97 2.68
C ILE A 88 10.28 -5.10 3.80
N GLU A 89 10.92 -3.98 4.07
CA GLU A 89 10.36 -2.98 4.97
C GLU A 89 9.84 -1.78 4.16
N PHE A 90 8.64 -1.33 4.53
CA PHE A 90 7.95 -0.23 3.88
C PHE A 90 7.77 0.91 4.86
N ARG A 91 8.17 2.11 4.46
CA ARG A 91 7.91 3.33 5.22
C ARG A 91 6.73 4.09 4.63
N TRP A 92 5.63 4.08 5.36
CA TRP A 92 4.42 4.85 5.13
C TRP A 92 4.59 6.28 5.62
N THR A 93 4.09 7.22 4.84
CA THR A 93 4.16 8.64 5.15
C THR A 93 2.95 9.38 4.59
N SER A 94 2.86 10.66 4.94
CA SER A 94 1.95 11.68 4.40
C SER A 94 2.72 13.00 4.37
N ASP A 95 2.38 13.90 3.46
CA ASP A 95 2.91 15.28 3.43
C ASP A 95 2.31 16.11 4.58
N ASP A 96 1.07 15.81 4.99
CA ASP A 96 0.50 16.36 6.23
C ASP A 96 1.09 15.71 7.50
N LYS A 97 2.22 16.25 7.97
CA LYS A 97 2.88 15.82 9.21
C LYS A 97 2.18 16.28 10.49
N VAL A 98 1.23 17.22 10.40
CA VAL A 98 0.46 17.68 11.55
C VAL A 98 -0.60 16.63 11.91
N ILE A 99 -1.26 16.08 10.90
CA ILE A 99 -2.27 15.01 11.07
C ILE A 99 -1.60 13.64 11.21
N ASN A 100 -0.51 13.38 10.48
CA ASN A 100 0.15 12.08 10.39
C ASN A 100 1.60 12.13 10.89
N PRO A 101 1.86 12.48 12.16
CA PRO A 101 3.23 12.67 12.66
C PRO A 101 4.05 11.37 12.59
N ASN A 102 3.40 10.22 12.76
CA ASN A 102 4.03 8.90 12.79
C ASN A 102 3.68 8.06 11.54
N GLY A 103 3.54 8.73 10.39
CA GLY A 103 3.32 8.10 9.09
C GLY A 103 1.86 7.71 8.78
N TRP A 104 0.99 7.58 9.78
CA TRP A 104 -0.42 7.22 9.57
C TRP A 104 -1.39 7.86 10.59
N ALA A 105 -2.59 8.21 10.15
CA ALA A 105 -3.60 8.88 10.98
C ALA A 105 -4.25 7.91 11.98
N GLU A 106 -4.53 8.41 13.19
CA GLU A 106 -5.19 7.62 14.23
C GLU A 106 -6.61 7.19 13.86
N SER A 107 -7.36 8.08 13.21
CA SER A 107 -8.75 7.84 12.81
C SER A 107 -8.87 6.77 11.72
N HIS A 108 -7.76 6.33 11.13
CA HIS A 108 -7.71 5.39 10.00
C HIS A 108 -7.18 4.03 10.44
N ARG A 109 -7.91 3.44 11.36
CA ARG A 109 -7.65 2.08 11.84
C ARG A 109 -8.07 1.04 10.79
N GLY A 110 -7.16 0.13 10.46
CA GLY A 110 -7.40 -0.90 9.45
C GLY A 110 -6.28 -1.93 9.34
N SER A 111 -6.47 -2.83 8.39
CA SER A 111 -5.48 -3.85 8.04
C SER A 111 -4.30 -3.28 7.27
N VAL A 112 -3.18 -4.00 7.23
CA VAL A 112 -2.07 -3.76 6.29
C VAL A 112 -1.86 -5.07 5.53
N ILE A 113 -1.85 -5.02 4.20
CA ILE A 113 -1.75 -6.20 3.34
C ILE A 113 -0.72 -5.93 2.25
N THR A 114 0.11 -6.92 1.95
CA THR A 114 1.07 -6.85 0.84
C THR A 114 0.76 -7.92 -0.19
N TYR A 115 0.77 -7.51 -1.45
CA TYR A 115 0.59 -8.37 -2.62
C TYR A 115 1.81 -8.31 -3.53
N ILE A 116 1.97 -9.35 -4.34
CA ILE A 116 2.91 -9.37 -5.47
C ILE A 116 2.23 -9.91 -6.72
N ALA A 117 2.65 -9.45 -7.89
CA ALA A 117 2.18 -9.92 -9.18
C ALA A 117 3.36 -10.11 -10.13
N PRO A 118 3.49 -11.27 -10.82
CA PRO A 118 4.55 -11.45 -11.80
C PRO A 118 4.32 -10.52 -13.00
N CYS A 119 5.38 -9.87 -13.47
CA CYS A 119 5.33 -9.04 -14.66
C CYS A 119 5.30 -9.86 -15.96
N ASN A 120 5.73 -11.13 -15.90
CA ASN A 120 5.92 -12.01 -17.05
C ASN A 120 6.76 -11.37 -18.17
N GLY A 121 7.78 -10.59 -17.77
CA GLY A 121 8.58 -9.77 -18.67
C GLY A 121 9.11 -8.53 -17.97
N ASP A 122 9.19 -7.43 -18.70
CA ASP A 122 9.68 -6.14 -18.21
C ASP A 122 8.59 -5.36 -17.47
N CYS A 123 8.74 -5.22 -16.15
CA CYS A 123 7.80 -4.47 -15.31
C CYS A 123 7.71 -2.98 -15.68
N THR A 124 8.75 -2.40 -16.30
CA THR A 124 8.72 -0.97 -16.70
C THR A 124 7.71 -0.67 -17.80
N ARG A 125 7.16 -1.72 -18.43
CA ARG A 125 6.21 -1.66 -19.55
C ARG A 125 4.96 -2.50 -19.32
N VAL A 126 4.76 -3.00 -18.10
CA VAL A 126 3.65 -3.90 -17.80
C VAL A 126 2.31 -3.15 -17.84
N ASP A 127 1.30 -3.77 -18.43
CA ASP A 127 -0.08 -3.30 -18.30
C ASP A 127 -0.57 -3.63 -16.89
N LYS A 128 -0.82 -2.60 -16.08
CA LYS A 128 -1.29 -2.76 -14.71
C LYS A 128 -2.57 -3.59 -14.62
N THR A 129 -3.44 -3.54 -15.62
CA THR A 129 -4.72 -4.26 -15.63
C THR A 129 -4.56 -5.76 -15.88
N ALA A 130 -3.43 -6.18 -16.44
CA ALA A 130 -3.09 -7.58 -16.66
C ALA A 130 -2.45 -8.26 -15.43
N LEU A 131 -2.04 -7.48 -14.43
CA LEU A 131 -1.41 -7.99 -13.21
C LEU A 131 -2.38 -8.89 -12.44
N ARG A 132 -1.86 -10.04 -11.98
CA ARG A 132 -2.59 -11.01 -11.14
C ARG A 132 -1.90 -11.11 -9.80
N TRP A 133 -2.58 -10.59 -8.78
CA TRP A 133 -2.03 -10.38 -7.45
C TRP A 133 -2.14 -11.62 -6.58
N THR A 134 -1.04 -11.98 -5.93
CA THR A 134 -0.95 -12.98 -4.88
C THR A 134 -0.66 -12.27 -3.57
N LYS A 135 -1.49 -12.50 -2.56
CA LYS A 135 -1.25 -11.97 -1.21
C LYS A 135 -0.07 -12.70 -0.58
N ILE A 136 0.87 -11.96 0.02
CA ILE A 136 2.03 -12.53 0.71
C ILE A 136 2.06 -12.19 2.19
N GLN A 137 1.37 -11.13 2.61
CA GLN A 137 1.25 -10.77 4.02
C GLN A 137 -0.08 -10.08 4.29
N GLU A 138 -0.66 -10.35 5.47
CA GLU A 138 -1.78 -9.58 6.00
C GLU A 138 -1.71 -9.46 7.53
N ALA A 139 -2.10 -8.30 8.03
CA ALA A 139 -2.43 -8.08 9.42
C ALA A 139 -3.71 -7.26 9.49
N GLY A 140 -4.70 -7.69 10.28
CA GLY A 140 -6.00 -7.04 10.42
C GLY A 140 -6.21 -6.43 11.80
N LEU A 141 -7.32 -6.79 12.42
CA LEU A 141 -7.57 -6.52 13.84
C LEU A 141 -6.64 -7.38 14.69
N ILE A 142 -5.85 -6.76 15.54
CA ILE A 142 -4.89 -7.41 16.46
C ILE A 142 -5.59 -7.83 17.75
N SER A 143 -6.39 -6.93 18.35
CA SER A 143 -7.13 -7.21 19.57
C SER A 143 -8.29 -6.22 19.77
N GLY A 144 -9.24 -6.56 20.63
CA GLY A 144 -10.42 -5.72 20.91
C GLY A 144 -11.54 -5.89 19.88
N PRO A 145 -12.56 -5.01 19.92
CA PRO A 145 -13.68 -5.06 18.99
C PRO A 145 -13.30 -4.56 17.59
N ALA A 146 -13.97 -5.08 16.55
CA ALA A 146 -13.79 -4.64 15.16
C ALA A 146 -14.45 -3.26 14.89
N ASN A 147 -14.02 -2.25 15.64
CA ASN A 147 -14.44 -0.86 15.52
C ASN A 147 -13.28 0.07 15.93
N THR A 148 -13.56 1.36 16.17
CA THR A 148 -12.56 2.36 16.54
C THR A 148 -11.89 2.14 17.91
N GLN A 149 -12.39 1.20 18.72
CA GLN A 149 -11.83 0.82 20.02
C GLN A 149 -10.91 -0.42 19.94
N GLY A 150 -10.85 -1.08 18.78
CA GLY A 150 -9.90 -2.17 18.53
C GLY A 150 -8.49 -1.66 18.25
N ILE A 151 -7.52 -2.54 18.42
CA ILE A 151 -6.14 -2.34 17.98
C ILE A 151 -5.97 -3.02 16.63
N TRP A 152 -5.58 -2.26 15.61
CA TRP A 152 -5.45 -2.71 14.23
C TRP A 152 -4.00 -2.69 13.78
N ALA A 153 -3.70 -3.34 12.66
CA ALA A 153 -2.37 -3.34 12.07
C ALA A 153 -1.81 -1.93 11.82
N THR A 154 -2.66 -0.98 11.42
CA THR A 154 -2.27 0.44 11.29
C THR A 154 -1.94 1.13 12.62
N ASP A 155 -2.41 0.61 13.76
CA ASP A 155 -1.95 1.11 15.07
C ASP A 155 -0.50 0.68 15.32
N LEU A 156 -0.13 -0.56 14.94
CA LEU A 156 1.27 -1.01 14.98
C LEU A 156 2.13 -0.20 14.01
N LEU A 157 1.63 0.09 12.82
CA LEU A 157 2.30 0.97 11.84
C LEU A 157 2.68 2.32 12.48
N ARG A 158 1.76 2.94 13.22
CA ARG A 158 2.02 4.18 13.97
C ARG A 158 3.01 4.00 15.12
N THR A 159 2.94 2.87 15.83
CA THR A 159 3.88 2.53 16.91
C THR A 159 5.31 2.40 16.39
N TYR A 160 5.48 1.97 15.14
CA TYR A 160 6.77 1.83 14.48
C TYR A 160 7.06 2.97 13.49
N ASP A 161 6.61 4.19 13.75
CA ASP A 161 6.93 5.39 12.95
C ASP A 161 6.67 5.26 11.43
N GLY A 162 5.60 4.55 11.07
CA GLY A 162 5.21 4.30 9.69
C GLY A 162 5.91 3.10 9.06
N TRP A 163 6.65 2.28 9.81
CA TRP A 163 7.27 1.07 9.28
C TRP A 163 6.35 -0.14 9.34
N SER A 164 6.31 -0.89 8.23
CA SER A 164 5.71 -2.21 8.13
C SER A 164 6.64 -3.17 7.41
N LEU A 165 6.42 -4.47 7.58
CA LEU A 165 7.26 -5.53 7.03
C LEU A 165 6.42 -6.42 6.12
N ALA A 166 7.01 -6.98 5.07
CA ALA A 166 6.56 -8.21 4.41
C ALA A 166 7.74 -9.15 4.17
N THR A 167 7.49 -10.44 3.94
CA THR A 167 8.55 -11.40 3.54
C THR A 167 8.23 -11.97 2.17
N ILE A 168 9.23 -11.94 1.27
CA ILE A 168 9.09 -12.59 -0.03
C ILE A 168 9.01 -14.11 0.19
N PRO A 169 8.03 -14.82 -0.40
CA PRO A 169 7.94 -16.27 -0.25
C PRO A 169 9.23 -16.95 -0.72
N ALA A 170 9.82 -17.80 0.12
CA ALA A 170 11.06 -18.50 -0.22
C ALA A 170 10.90 -19.46 -1.42
N SER A 171 9.67 -19.91 -1.71
CA SER A 171 9.33 -20.79 -2.82
C SER A 171 8.89 -20.05 -4.09
N ILE A 172 8.98 -18.72 -4.12
CA ILE A 172 8.59 -17.94 -5.30
C ILE A 172 9.47 -18.30 -6.50
N ALA A 173 8.88 -18.37 -7.69
CA ALA A 173 9.66 -18.54 -8.92
C ALA A 173 10.51 -17.29 -9.19
N SER A 174 11.72 -17.47 -9.70
CA SER A 174 12.56 -16.33 -10.09
C SER A 174 11.92 -15.52 -11.21
N GLY A 175 12.00 -14.19 -11.09
CA GLY A 175 11.39 -13.30 -12.04
C GLY A 175 11.35 -11.86 -11.57
N ARG A 176 10.67 -11.03 -12.36
CA ARG A 176 10.37 -9.65 -12.01
C ARG A 176 8.92 -9.55 -11.57
N TYR A 177 8.71 -8.88 -10.46
CA TYR A 177 7.42 -8.77 -9.80
C TYR A 177 7.08 -7.31 -9.57
N VAL A 178 5.79 -7.01 -9.65
CA VAL A 178 5.22 -5.81 -9.07
C VAL A 178 4.79 -6.16 -7.64
N GLU A 179 5.19 -5.35 -6.68
CA GLU A 179 4.71 -5.39 -5.29
C GLU A 179 3.66 -4.29 -5.09
N ASP A 180 2.65 -4.55 -4.25
CA ASP A 180 1.62 -3.56 -3.91
C ASP A 180 1.26 -3.67 -2.43
N ALA A 181 1.53 -2.61 -1.68
CA ALA A 181 1.21 -2.50 -0.27
C ALA A 181 -0.08 -1.71 -0.07
N TRP A 182 -0.95 -2.26 0.77
CA TRP A 182 -2.31 -1.83 0.97
C TRP A 182 -2.59 -1.56 2.45
N SER A 183 -3.26 -0.45 2.75
CA SER A 183 -3.80 -0.16 4.07
C SER A 183 -5.33 -0.11 4.01
N GLY A 184 -5.98 -0.94 4.82
CA GLY A 184 -7.38 -1.29 4.68
C GLY A 184 -8.35 -0.46 5.49
N SER A 185 -7.92 0.65 6.08
CA SER A 185 -8.77 1.48 6.93
C SER A 185 -10.07 1.90 6.23
N VAL A 186 -10.05 2.04 4.90
CA VAL A 186 -11.27 2.29 4.09
C VAL A 186 -11.16 1.84 2.61
N HIS A 187 -10.43 0.76 2.29
CA HIS A 187 -10.12 0.27 0.92
C HIS A 187 -9.00 1.02 0.17
N TRP A 188 -7.78 1.12 0.72
CA TRP A 188 -6.73 1.96 0.13
C TRP A 188 -5.55 1.18 -0.47
N ARG A 189 -5.43 1.13 -1.80
CA ARG A 189 -4.20 0.74 -2.52
C ARG A 189 -3.30 1.97 -2.64
N LEU A 190 -2.11 1.93 -2.05
CA LEU A 190 -1.39 3.18 -1.77
C LEU A 190 -0.01 3.23 -2.41
N SER A 191 0.65 2.12 -2.71
CA SER A 191 1.92 2.16 -3.43
C SER A 191 2.30 0.82 -4.05
N THR A 192 2.84 0.93 -5.25
CA THR A 192 3.23 -0.20 -6.09
C THR A 192 4.72 -0.08 -6.42
N SER A 193 5.45 -1.17 -6.35
CA SER A 193 6.93 -1.21 -6.43
C SER A 193 7.37 -2.31 -7.37
N ILE A 194 8.63 -2.28 -7.81
CA ILE A 194 9.16 -3.31 -8.70
C ILE A 194 10.33 -4.05 -8.06
N LEU A 195 10.17 -5.37 -7.95
CA LEU A 195 11.14 -6.29 -7.40
C LEU A 195 11.74 -7.16 -8.52
N LYS A 196 13.05 -7.42 -8.45
CA LYS A 196 13.76 -8.39 -9.28
C LYS A 196 14.35 -9.46 -8.35
N ASP A 197 13.95 -10.71 -8.54
CA ASP A 197 14.60 -11.84 -7.84
C ASP A 197 16.06 -11.99 -8.31
N SER A 198 16.94 -12.34 -7.38
CA SER A 198 18.38 -12.30 -7.57
C SER A 198 18.99 -13.45 -8.36
N MET A 199 18.22 -14.50 -8.62
CA MET A 199 18.73 -15.72 -9.23
C MET A 199 18.84 -15.69 -10.76
N ASN A 200 18.88 -14.50 -11.39
CA ASN A 200 19.56 -14.17 -12.67
C ASN A 200 19.54 -12.66 -12.99
#